data_AF-A0A1E1VYN4-F1
#
_entry.id   AF-A0A1E1VYN4-F1
#
_cell.length_a   1.000
_cell.length_b   1.000
_cell.length_c   1.000
_cell.angle_alpha   90.00
_cell.angle_beta   90.00
_cell.angle_gamma   90.00
#
_symmetry.space_group_name_H-M   'P 1'
#
loop_
_entity.id
_entity.type
_entity.pdbx_description
1 polymer ?
#
loop_
_entity_poly.entity_id
_entity_poly.type
_entity_poly.pdbx_seq_one_letter_code
_entity_poly.pdbx_strand_id
1 'polypeptide(L)'
;LHFRFNLNSLRTEERDVWLNSVAVDDGQWHIARVSRYGSAATLEIDGGEGRRYNETFTFEGHQWLLVDKQEGVYAGGKAEYTGVRTFEVYADFQKGCLDDIRLEGKHLPLPPAMNGTQWG
;
A
#
# COMPACT_ATOMS: atom_id res chain seq x y z
N LEU A 1 8.23 -8.02 -1.60
CA LEU A 1 7.13 -7.03 -1.56
C LEU A 1 6.58 -6.95 -0.14
N HIS A 2 6.37 -5.75 0.42
CA HIS A 2 5.90 -5.55 1.80
C HIS A 2 4.66 -4.65 1.85
N PHE A 3 3.69 -5.03 2.68
CA PHE A 3 2.57 -4.18 3.07
C PHE A 3 2.66 -3.91 4.57
N ARG A 4 2.58 -2.64 4.97
CA ARG A 4 2.71 -2.19 6.36
C ARG A 4 1.57 -1.24 6.71
N PHE A 5 1.03 -1.34 7.92
CA PHE A 5 -0.05 -0.47 8.39
C PHE A 5 -0.04 -0.33 9.91
N ASN A 6 -0.55 0.79 10.41
CA ASN A 6 -0.76 1.02 11.83
C ASN A 6 -2.22 1.45 12.06
N LEU A 7 -2.90 0.81 13.00
CA LEU A 7 -4.30 1.11 13.35
C LEU A 7 -4.43 1.87 14.68
N ASN A 8 -3.32 2.07 15.40
CA ASN A 8 -3.28 2.86 16.62
C ASN A 8 -2.78 4.28 16.29
N SER A 9 -3.62 5.28 16.54
CA SER A 9 -3.29 6.69 16.30
C SER A 9 -2.44 7.32 17.41
N LEU A 10 -2.36 6.68 18.57
CA LEU A 10 -1.68 7.20 19.76
C LEU A 10 -0.31 6.55 20.00
N ARG A 11 -0.10 5.34 19.48
CA ARG A 11 1.15 4.59 19.62
C ARG A 11 1.47 3.85 18.33
N THR A 12 2.75 3.59 18.09
CA THR A 12 3.13 2.72 16.99
C THR A 12 2.84 1.26 17.35
N GLU A 13 1.86 0.70 16.65
CA GLU A 13 1.54 -0.73 16.60
C GLU A 13 1.54 -1.18 15.14
N GLU A 14 2.70 -1.03 14.48
CA GLU A 14 2.86 -1.43 13.08
C GLU A 14 2.62 -2.94 12.93
N ARG A 15 1.84 -3.27 11.92
CA ARG A 15 1.61 -4.62 11.42
C ARG A 15 2.14 -4.69 10.00
N ASP A 16 2.67 -5.84 9.65
CA ASP A 16 3.28 -6.07 8.35
C ASP A 16 2.93 -7.45 7.78
N VAL A 17 2.87 -7.51 6.44
CA VAL A 17 2.71 -8.73 5.66
C VAL A 17 3.68 -8.63 4.49
N TRP A 18 4.44 -9.69 4.22
CA TRP A 18 5.44 -9.68 3.14
C TRP A 18 5.44 -10.97 2.33
N LEU A 19 5.94 -10.87 1.09
CA LEU A 19 6.22 -12.00 0.22
C LEU A 19 7.72 -12.09 -0.05
N ASN A 20 8.33 -13.21 0.37
CA ASN A 20 9.77 -13.46 0.27
C ASN A 20 10.16 -14.34 -0.93
N SER A 21 9.20 -15.08 -1.47
CA SER A 21 9.47 -16.14 -2.46
C SER A 21 9.35 -15.67 -3.92
N VAL A 22 9.11 -14.38 -4.13
CA VAL A 22 8.85 -13.80 -5.46
C VAL A 22 9.71 -12.54 -5.60
N ALA A 23 10.62 -12.56 -6.56
CA ALA A 23 11.31 -11.36 -7.02
C ALA A 23 10.30 -10.54 -7.86
N VAL A 24 10.20 -9.25 -7.58
CA VAL A 24 9.25 -8.32 -8.23
C VAL A 24 9.96 -7.18 -8.96
N ASP A 25 11.29 -7.22 -8.93
CA ASP A 25 12.25 -6.31 -9.51
C ASP A 25 12.89 -6.91 -10.78
N ASP A 26 12.19 -7.83 -11.45
CA ASP A 26 12.66 -8.58 -12.63
C ASP A 26 12.39 -7.88 -13.97
N GLY A 27 11.79 -6.70 -13.94
CA GLY A 27 11.44 -5.91 -15.12
C GLY A 27 10.15 -6.34 -15.83
N GLN A 28 9.38 -7.26 -15.26
CA GLN A 28 8.05 -7.63 -15.73
C GLN A 28 6.95 -6.87 -14.98
N TRP A 29 5.76 -6.83 -15.59
CA TRP A 29 4.57 -6.32 -14.92
C TRP A 29 4.06 -7.34 -13.90
N HIS A 30 3.82 -6.88 -12.68
CA HIS A 30 3.18 -7.64 -11.62
C HIS A 30 1.90 -6.97 -11.15
N ILE A 31 0.93 -7.78 -10.73
CA ILE A 31 -0.30 -7.30 -10.10
C ILE A 31 -0.21 -7.59 -8.61
N ALA A 32 -0.05 -6.54 -7.81
CA ALA A 32 -0.13 -6.63 -6.35
C ALA A 32 -1.55 -6.32 -5.88
N ARG A 33 -2.14 -7.22 -5.10
CA ARG A 33 -3.43 -7.02 -4.45
C ARG A 33 -3.27 -7.07 -2.93
N VAL A 34 -3.79 -6.04 -2.27
CA VAL A 34 -3.89 -5.99 -0.81
C VAL A 34 -5.36 -5.96 -0.44
N SER A 35 -5.77 -6.72 0.56
CA SER A 35 -7.10 -6.60 1.17
C SER A 35 -6.94 -6.59 2.68
N ARG A 36 -7.55 -5.61 3.36
CA ARG A 36 -7.49 -5.49 4.82
C ARG A 36 -8.90 -5.52 5.39
N TYR A 37 -9.12 -6.40 6.35
CA TYR A 37 -10.34 -6.44 7.15
C TYR A 37 -9.97 -6.34 8.63
N GLY A 38 -10.26 -5.19 9.24
CA GLY A 38 -9.83 -4.94 10.61
C GLY A 38 -8.30 -4.99 10.76
N SER A 39 -7.83 -5.81 11.68
CA SER A 39 -6.40 -6.06 11.98
C SER A 39 -5.77 -7.17 11.12
N ALA A 40 -6.56 -7.84 10.29
CA ALA A 40 -6.11 -8.85 9.34
C ALA A 40 -5.89 -8.25 7.95
N ALA A 41 -4.86 -8.71 7.25
CA ALA A 41 -4.55 -8.31 5.89
C ALA A 41 -4.08 -9.50 5.05
N THR A 42 -4.46 -9.52 3.78
CA THR A 42 -3.95 -10.44 2.77
C THR A 42 -3.10 -9.66 1.76
N LEU A 43 -2.02 -10.28 1.30
CA LEU A 43 -1.13 -9.78 0.26
C LEU A 43 -0.97 -10.87 -0.80
N GLU A 44 -1.32 -10.52 -2.03
CA GLU A 44 -1.29 -11.42 -3.18
C GLU A 44 -0.51 -10.78 -4.32
N ILE A 45 0.21 -11.61 -5.07
CA ILE A 45 0.84 -11.20 -6.33
C ILE A 45 0.44 -12.13 -7.48
N ASP A 46 0.18 -11.57 -8.65
CA ASP A 46 -0.09 -12.28 -9.91
C ASP A 46 -1.15 -13.40 -9.78
N GLY A 47 -2.26 -13.12 -9.09
CA GLY A 47 -3.38 -14.05 -8.92
C GLY A 47 -3.31 -14.94 -7.67
N GLY A 48 -2.23 -14.90 -6.88
CA GLY A 48 -2.28 -15.30 -5.47
C GLY A 48 -2.36 -16.79 -5.15
N GLU A 49 -1.51 -17.63 -5.73
CA GLU A 49 -1.39 -19.05 -5.35
C GLU A 49 -0.05 -19.40 -4.66
N GLY A 50 -0.12 -20.27 -3.64
CA GLY A 50 1.04 -20.84 -2.96
C GLY A 50 2.00 -19.77 -2.42
N ARG A 51 3.18 -19.67 -3.03
CA ARG A 51 4.26 -18.76 -2.60
C ARG A 51 3.99 -17.28 -2.94
N ARG A 52 2.94 -17.00 -3.71
CA ARG A 52 2.52 -15.66 -4.16
C ARG A 52 1.44 -15.04 -3.25
N TYR A 53 1.20 -15.66 -2.10
CA TYR A 53 0.14 -15.33 -1.17
C TYR A 53 0.67 -15.34 0.26
N ASN A 54 0.29 -14.35 1.08
CA ASN A 54 0.52 -14.35 2.52
C ASN A 54 -0.55 -13.52 3.23
N GLU A 55 -0.85 -13.84 4.48
CA GLU A 55 -1.89 -13.17 5.25
C GLU A 55 -1.62 -13.15 6.76
N THR A 56 -2.24 -12.21 7.46
CA THR A 56 -2.33 -12.20 8.92
C THR A 56 -3.71 -12.68 9.36
N PHE A 57 -3.75 -13.75 10.16
CA PHE A 57 -4.99 -14.34 10.67
C PHE A 57 -5.38 -13.86 12.08
N THR A 58 -4.90 -12.68 12.50
CA THR A 58 -5.12 -12.18 13.86
C THR A 58 -6.10 -11.01 13.86
N PHE A 59 -7.25 -11.20 14.51
CA PHE A 59 -8.26 -10.16 14.74
C PHE A 59 -8.15 -9.59 16.16
N GLU A 60 -7.06 -8.89 16.45
CA GLU A 60 -6.77 -8.37 17.79
C GLU A 60 -6.45 -6.87 17.78
N GLY A 61 -6.82 -6.18 18.85
CA GLY A 61 -6.53 -4.75 19.02
C GLY A 61 -7.40 -3.85 18.14
N HIS A 62 -6.80 -2.77 17.65
CA HIS A 62 -7.47 -1.76 16.83
C HIS A 62 -7.91 -2.35 15.48
N GLN A 63 -9.11 -2.00 15.03
CA GLN A 63 -9.69 -2.51 13.76
C GLN A 63 -9.87 -1.40 12.70
N TRP A 64 -10.03 -0.16 13.17
CA TRP A 64 -10.33 0.99 12.32
C TRP A 64 -9.05 1.72 11.92
N LEU A 65 -8.97 2.12 10.65
CA LEU A 65 -7.91 3.00 10.15
C LEU A 65 -8.48 4.41 10.09
N LEU A 66 -7.86 5.35 10.83
CA LEU A 66 -8.13 6.77 10.68
C LEU A 66 -7.29 7.31 9.52
N VAL A 67 -7.93 8.00 8.59
CA VAL A 67 -7.29 8.52 7.38
C VAL A 67 -7.38 10.04 7.39
N ASP A 68 -6.23 10.71 7.31
CA ASP A 68 -6.19 12.14 7.09
C ASP A 68 -6.43 12.45 5.59
N LYS A 69 -7.55 13.11 5.32
CA LYS A 69 -7.92 13.49 3.94
C LYS A 69 -7.07 14.65 3.41
N GLN A 70 -6.39 15.40 4.27
CA GLN A 70 -5.51 16.51 3.88
C GLN A 70 -4.17 15.99 3.36
N GLU A 71 -3.61 14.95 3.99
CA GLU A 71 -2.38 14.29 3.53
C GLU A 71 -2.62 13.52 2.22
N GLY A 72 -3.78 12.89 2.08
CA GLY A 72 -4.18 12.24 0.83
C GLY A 72 -3.46 10.90 0.61
N VAL A 73 -3.32 10.51 -0.67
CA VAL A 73 -2.70 9.23 -1.08
C VAL A 73 -1.58 9.51 -2.06
N TYR A 74 -0.42 8.90 -1.83
CA TYR A 74 0.75 9.03 -2.67
C TYR A 74 1.06 7.70 -3.38
N ALA A 75 1.44 7.80 -4.66
CA ALA A 75 1.98 6.70 -5.44
C ALA A 75 3.36 7.12 -5.98
N GLY A 76 4.34 6.22 -5.96
CA GLY A 76 5.73 6.53 -6.34
C GLY A 76 6.59 7.15 -5.22
N GLY A 77 5.99 7.39 -4.06
CA GLY A 77 6.68 7.70 -2.81
C GLY A 77 6.21 8.99 -2.13
N LYS A 78 5.77 8.88 -0.87
CA LYS A 78 6.39 9.49 0.31
C LYS A 78 5.49 9.15 1.52
N ALA A 79 6.02 8.68 2.64
CA ALA A 79 5.25 8.36 3.86
C ALA A 79 6.08 8.58 5.12
N GLU A 80 5.79 9.61 5.93
CA GLU A 80 6.71 10.05 6.99
C GLU A 80 6.06 10.50 8.29
N TYR A 81 6.46 9.90 9.39
CA TYR A 81 6.21 10.30 10.76
C TYR A 81 7.49 10.27 11.63
N THR A 82 7.85 11.36 12.31
CA THR A 82 9.23 11.54 12.81
C THR A 82 9.43 11.71 14.31
N GLY A 83 8.58 11.12 15.16
CA GLY A 83 9.02 10.84 16.52
C GLY A 83 7.88 10.75 17.51
N VAL A 84 7.43 9.58 17.94
CA VAL A 84 8.24 8.44 18.38
C VAL A 84 7.30 7.22 18.30
N ARG A 85 7.14 6.49 17.17
CA ARG A 85 8.09 5.53 16.53
C ARG A 85 7.58 5.06 15.14
N THR A 86 7.19 5.91 14.19
CA THR A 86 8.00 6.52 13.09
C THR A 86 7.73 5.90 11.72
N PHE A 87 7.70 6.73 10.68
CA PHE A 87 7.89 6.40 9.27
C PHE A 87 8.78 7.49 8.64
N GLU A 88 9.62 7.20 7.67
CA GLU A 88 10.15 8.24 6.78
C GLU A 88 10.45 7.57 5.43
N VAL A 89 9.55 7.66 4.46
CA VAL A 89 9.76 7.27 3.08
C VAL A 89 9.75 8.54 2.26
N TYR A 90 10.86 8.87 1.60
CA TYR A 90 10.99 9.92 0.58
C TYR A 90 11.39 9.30 -0.76
N ALA A 91 10.71 9.69 -1.85
CA ALA A 91 11.09 9.39 -3.25
C ALA A 91 11.48 7.92 -3.56
N ASP A 92 10.90 6.95 -2.86
CA ASP A 92 11.19 5.52 -2.98
C ASP A 92 10.37 4.83 -4.09
N PHE A 93 10.48 5.36 -5.31
CA PHE A 93 10.22 4.65 -6.56
C PHE A 93 10.76 5.49 -7.72
N GLN A 94 12.00 5.23 -8.15
CA GLN A 94 12.68 6.07 -9.16
C GLN A 94 12.87 5.37 -10.52
N LYS A 95 12.81 4.04 -10.54
CA LYS A 95 13.18 3.22 -11.71
C LYS A 95 12.17 2.10 -11.91
N GLY A 96 10.97 2.47 -12.31
CA GLY A 96 9.91 1.52 -12.64
C GLY A 96 8.66 2.22 -13.15
N CYS A 97 7.63 1.44 -13.42
CA CYS A 97 6.34 1.93 -13.89
C CYS A 97 5.25 1.53 -12.88
N LEU A 98 4.25 2.39 -12.71
CA LEU A 98 3.01 2.11 -11.98
C LEU A 98 1.86 2.35 -12.94
N ASP A 99 0.90 1.44 -12.97
CA ASP A 99 -0.32 1.57 -13.76
C ASP A 99 -1.49 0.93 -13.02
N ASP A 100 -2.71 1.29 -13.43
CA ASP A 100 -3.98 0.73 -12.95
C ASP A 100 -4.11 0.65 -11.40
N ILE A 101 -3.78 1.74 -10.71
CA ILE A 101 -3.98 1.80 -9.25
C ILE A 101 -5.46 1.94 -8.94
N ARG A 102 -5.99 1.01 -8.13
CA ARG A 102 -7.38 1.03 -7.67
C ARG A 102 -7.47 0.98 -6.14
N LEU A 103 -8.35 1.81 -5.58
CA LEU A 103 -8.70 1.81 -4.16
C LEU A 103 -10.20 1.49 -4.03
N GLU A 104 -10.55 0.42 -3.31
CA GLU A 104 -11.93 -0.07 -3.20
C GLU A 104 -12.60 -0.27 -4.58
N GLY A 105 -11.83 -0.77 -5.55
CA GLY A 105 -12.25 -1.00 -6.93
C GLY A 105 -12.35 0.25 -7.81
N LYS A 106 -12.13 1.46 -7.27
CA LYS A 106 -12.17 2.71 -8.03
C LYS A 106 -10.76 3.08 -8.51
N HIS A 107 -10.65 3.46 -9.78
CA HIS A 107 -9.39 3.92 -10.36
C HIS A 107 -8.91 5.24 -9.72
N LEU A 108 -7.63 5.31 -9.39
CA LEU A 108 -6.95 6.53 -8.99
C LEU A 108 -6.32 7.22 -10.23
N PRO A 109 -6.36 8.55 -10.32
CA PRO A 109 -5.77 9.26 -11.45
C PRO A 109 -4.24 9.17 -11.41
N LEU A 110 -3.62 8.60 -12.46
CA LEU A 110 -2.17 8.57 -12.66
C LEU A 110 -1.72 9.54 -13.75
N PRO A 111 -0.84 10.53 -13.46
CA PRO A 111 -0.30 11.42 -14.47
C PRO A 111 0.41 10.67 -15.62
N PRO A 112 0.19 11.08 -16.89
CA PRO A 112 -0.82 12.03 -17.34
C PRO A 112 -2.23 11.40 -17.33
N ALA A 113 -3.02 11.70 -16.30
CA ALA A 113 -4.41 11.26 -16.19
C ALA A 113 -5.33 12.19 -16.99
N MET A 114 -4.89 12.74 -18.13
CA MET A 114 -5.67 13.74 -18.84
C MET A 114 -5.38 13.75 -20.35
N ASN A 115 -6.33 13.22 -21.13
CA ASN A 115 -6.76 13.89 -22.34
C ASN A 115 -7.84 14.93 -21.94
N GLY A 116 -7.46 16.11 -21.43
CA GLY A 116 -8.35 17.23 -21.04
C GLY A 116 -9.21 16.98 -19.78
N THR A 117 -9.64 17.96 -18.98
CA THR A 117 -9.86 19.41 -19.16
C THR A 117 -9.61 20.18 -17.85
N GLN A 118 -9.29 21.47 -17.99
CA GLN A 118 -9.14 22.48 -16.92
C GLN A 118 -10.41 22.66 -16.10
N TRP A 119 -10.25 22.98 -14.81
CA TRP A 119 -11.28 23.61 -14.01
C TRP A 119 -10.71 24.80 -13.24
N GLY A 120 -11.23 25.99 -13.59
CA GLY A 120 -11.41 27.16 -12.72
C GLY A 120 -10.17 27.93 -12.29
#